data_AF-A0A1S4ADV5-F1
#
_entry.id   AF-A0A1S4ADV5-F1
#
_cell.length_a   1.000
_cell.length_b   1.000
_cell.length_c   1.000
_cell.angle_alpha   90.00
_cell.angle_beta   90.00
_cell.angle_gamma   90.00
#
_symmetry.space_group_name_H-M   'P 1'
#
loop_
_entity.id
_entity.type
_entity.pdbx_description
1 polymer ?
#
loop_
_entity_poly.entity_id
_entity_poly.type
_entity_poly.pdbx_seq_one_letter_code
_entity_poly.pdbx_strand_id
1 'polypeptide(L)'
;MGSSTPVAVHNFTTWKAQIAMLLHGHDLYGHLDGSTPSPPTTPTLNLPWDQLHTSFANKSQTRIFSLHHHLSRVPKDTKSIVEYLREIRSLSDELATAGSPVANEELVVKILSGLGPEFREISAAIRARDSATSYEELLDKLLDHEIFLKHEDLKKTTTQVIAAVAQRVTNSSPTSRNN
;
A
#
# COMPACT_ATOMS: atom_id res chain seq x y z
N MET A 1 -32.29 -7.75 -13.27
CA MET A 1 -32.22 -7.66 -11.79
C MET A 1 -30.81 -7.24 -11.44
N GLY A 2 -30.59 -5.94 -11.20
CA GLY A 2 -29.26 -5.38 -10.95
C GLY A 2 -28.80 -5.67 -9.53
N SER A 3 -27.66 -6.31 -9.39
CA SER A 3 -26.98 -6.54 -8.13
C SER A 3 -26.46 -5.21 -7.58
N SER A 4 -27.09 -4.70 -6.52
CA SER A 4 -26.58 -3.58 -5.73
C SER A 4 -25.20 -3.95 -5.16
N THR A 5 -24.18 -3.26 -5.64
CA THR A 5 -22.80 -3.43 -5.21
C THR A 5 -22.63 -3.06 -3.72
N PRO A 6 -22.07 -3.93 -2.85
CA PRO A 6 -21.92 -3.71 -1.41
C PRO A 6 -21.10 -2.47 -0.99
N VAL A 7 -20.34 -1.91 -1.93
CA VAL A 7 -19.39 -0.81 -1.71
C VAL A 7 -20.09 0.50 -1.32
N ALA A 8 -21.29 0.75 -1.87
CA ALA A 8 -22.04 1.98 -1.58
C ALA A 8 -22.55 2.06 -0.14
N VAL A 9 -22.93 0.91 0.45
CA VAL A 9 -23.47 0.85 1.82
C VAL A 9 -22.37 1.00 2.87
N HIS A 10 -21.18 0.46 2.60
CA HIS A 10 -20.01 0.63 3.46
C HIS A 10 -19.60 2.10 3.53
N ASN A 11 -19.55 2.78 2.37
CA ASN A 11 -19.24 4.21 2.29
C ASN A 11 -20.24 5.08 3.06
N PHE A 12 -21.54 4.76 2.96
CA PHE A 12 -22.58 5.48 3.70
C PHE A 12 -22.42 5.33 5.21
N THR A 13 -22.10 4.14 5.70
CA THR A 13 -21.97 3.88 7.15
C THR A 13 -20.75 4.58 7.73
N THR A 14 -19.61 4.55 7.01
CA THR A 14 -18.39 5.26 7.39
C THR A 14 -18.59 6.78 7.35
N TRP A 15 -19.17 7.31 6.28
CA TRP A 15 -19.47 8.74 6.15
C TRP A 15 -20.42 9.22 7.25
N LYS A 16 -21.47 8.44 7.54
CA LYS A 16 -22.43 8.72 8.61
C LYS A 16 -21.75 8.73 9.98
N ALA A 17 -20.88 7.77 10.28
CA ALA A 17 -20.16 7.73 11.55
C ALA A 17 -19.20 8.93 11.72
N GLN A 18 -18.49 9.31 10.64
CA GLN A 18 -17.58 10.45 10.64
C GLN A 18 -18.32 11.77 10.86
N ILE A 19 -19.45 11.96 10.17
CA ILE A 19 -20.28 13.15 10.31
C ILE A 19 -20.98 13.20 11.67
N ALA A 20 -21.54 12.08 12.13
CA ALA A 20 -22.20 11.99 13.42
C ALA A 20 -21.25 12.35 14.56
N MET A 21 -20.04 11.78 14.58
CA MET A 21 -19.04 12.08 15.61
C MET A 21 -18.68 13.58 15.65
N LEU A 22 -18.61 14.22 14.49
CA LEU A 22 -18.23 15.62 14.40
C LEU A 22 -19.39 16.55 14.79
N LEU A 23 -20.62 16.23 14.41
CA LEU A 23 -21.83 16.91 14.88
C LEU A 23 -21.99 16.81 16.39
N HIS A 24 -21.70 15.64 17.00
CA HIS A 24 -21.69 15.49 18.44
C HIS A 24 -20.60 16.36 19.10
N GLY A 25 -19.41 16.45 18.50
CA GLY A 25 -18.31 17.27 19.01
C GLY A 25 -18.59 18.78 19.01
N HIS A 26 -19.55 19.25 18.23
CA HIS A 26 -19.96 20.65 18.15
C HIS A 26 -21.36 20.91 18.76
N ASP A 27 -21.94 19.93 19.46
CA ASP A 27 -23.30 20.01 20.04
C ASP A 27 -24.43 20.27 19.01
N LEU A 28 -24.17 19.86 17.78
CA LEU A 28 -25.08 20.05 16.64
C LEU A 28 -25.98 18.84 16.40
N TYR A 29 -25.61 17.67 16.91
CA TYR A 29 -26.33 16.42 16.64
C TYR A 29 -27.74 16.39 17.28
N GLY A 30 -27.90 16.98 18.47
CA GLY A 30 -29.20 17.03 19.15
C GLY A 30 -30.29 17.78 18.36
N HIS A 31 -29.88 18.70 17.48
CA HIS A 31 -30.79 19.45 16.62
C HIS A 31 -31.27 18.63 15.41
N LEU A 32 -30.52 17.58 15.05
CA LEU A 32 -30.82 16.68 13.94
C LEU A 32 -31.60 15.43 14.38
N ASP A 33 -31.40 14.98 15.62
CA ASP A 33 -32.13 13.84 16.19
C ASP A 33 -33.42 14.24 16.94
N GLY A 34 -33.63 15.53 17.17
CA GLY A 34 -34.80 16.09 17.83
C GLY A 34 -34.72 16.12 19.36
N SER A 35 -33.56 15.77 19.95
CA SER A 35 -33.32 15.82 21.40
C SER A 35 -33.12 17.24 21.92
N THR A 36 -32.64 18.18 21.10
CA THR A 36 -32.61 19.61 21.44
C THR A 36 -33.69 20.36 20.67
N PRO A 37 -34.45 21.27 21.32
CA PRO A 37 -35.45 22.07 20.63
C PRO A 37 -34.78 22.91 19.54
N SER A 38 -35.42 22.96 18.37
CA SER A 38 -34.90 23.74 17.23
C SER A 38 -34.67 25.19 17.67
N PRO A 39 -33.48 25.77 17.45
CA PRO A 39 -33.18 27.11 17.91
C PRO A 39 -34.19 28.08 17.29
N PRO A 40 -34.60 29.13 18.02
CA PRO A 40 -35.52 30.13 17.50
C PRO A 40 -34.98 30.70 16.18
N THR A 41 -35.89 30.91 15.21
CA THR A 41 -35.61 31.43 13.86
C THR A 41 -35.16 32.89 13.89
N THR A 42 -34.11 33.18 14.63
CA THR A 42 -33.24 34.33 14.39
C THR A 42 -32.37 33.99 13.17
N PRO A 43 -32.07 34.94 12.27
CA PRO A 43 -31.09 34.76 11.20
C PRO A 43 -29.68 34.70 11.80
N THR A 44 -29.44 33.71 12.65
CA THR A 44 -28.13 33.40 13.19
C THR A 44 -27.44 32.52 12.16
N LEU A 45 -26.90 33.18 11.15
CA LEU A 45 -25.95 32.65 10.16
C LEU A 45 -24.62 32.20 10.80
N ASN A 46 -24.63 31.81 12.08
CA ASN A 46 -23.43 31.59 12.90
C ASN A 46 -23.40 30.19 13.54
N LEU A 47 -23.96 29.15 12.88
CA LEU A 47 -23.13 27.95 12.83
C LEU A 47 -21.91 28.40 12.03
N PRO A 48 -20.68 28.35 12.55
CA PRO A 48 -19.53 28.67 11.74
C PRO A 48 -19.35 27.48 10.78
N TRP A 49 -20.20 27.40 9.76
CA TRP A 49 -20.10 26.48 8.64
C TRP A 49 -18.70 26.56 8.04
N ASP A 50 -18.10 27.75 8.07
CA ASP A 50 -16.70 27.98 7.73
C ASP A 50 -15.73 27.22 8.65
N GLN A 51 -15.95 27.22 9.97
CA GLN A 51 -15.11 26.47 10.92
C GLN A 51 -15.31 24.96 10.76
N LEU A 52 -16.55 24.51 10.55
CA LEU A 52 -16.87 23.11 10.28
C LEU A 52 -16.18 22.64 8.99
N HIS A 53 -16.37 23.38 7.90
CA HIS A 53 -15.79 23.12 6.59
C HIS A 53 -14.25 23.17 6.65
N THR A 54 -13.68 24.14 7.37
CA THR A 54 -12.24 24.23 7.61
C THR A 54 -11.73 23.02 8.40
N SER A 55 -12.44 22.57 9.44
CA SER A 55 -12.03 21.41 10.23
C SER A 55 -12.09 20.10 9.42
N PHE A 56 -13.12 19.92 8.59
CA PHE A 56 -13.24 18.79 7.68
C PHE A 56 -12.18 18.82 6.58
N ALA A 57 -11.95 19.99 5.98
CA ALA A 57 -10.90 20.20 4.97
C ALA A 57 -9.53 19.87 5.57
N ASN A 58 -9.22 20.39 6.76
CA ASN A 58 -7.95 20.14 7.45
C ASN A 58 -7.77 18.66 7.81
N LYS A 59 -8.81 17.99 8.33
CA LYS A 59 -8.78 16.55 8.64
C LYS A 59 -8.61 15.71 7.37
N SER A 60 -9.31 16.06 6.30
CA SER A 60 -9.20 15.39 5.00
C SER A 60 -7.79 15.54 4.42
N GLN A 61 -7.25 16.77 4.37
CA GLN A 61 -5.90 17.05 3.90
C GLN A 61 -4.83 16.35 4.75
N THR A 62 -4.96 16.36 6.07
CA THR A 62 -4.04 15.63 6.97
C THR A 62 -4.06 14.13 6.68
N ARG A 63 -5.25 13.55 6.48
CA ARG A 63 -5.39 12.13 6.13
C ARG A 63 -4.78 11.81 4.77
N ILE A 64 -5.05 12.62 3.74
CA ILE A 64 -4.45 12.47 2.41
C ILE A 64 -2.92 12.55 2.51
N PHE A 65 -2.38 13.52 3.24
CA PHE A 65 -0.95 13.66 3.46
C PHE A 65 -0.35 12.44 4.17
N SER A 66 -0.98 11.96 5.25
CA SER A 66 -0.54 10.76 5.95
C SER A 66 -0.56 9.52 5.06
N LEU A 67 -1.59 9.36 4.22
CA LEU A 67 -1.69 8.26 3.27
C LEU A 67 -0.60 8.32 2.19
N HIS A 68 -0.36 9.49 1.60
CA HIS A 68 0.76 9.69 0.65
C HIS A 68 2.12 9.43 1.32
N HIS A 69 2.31 9.94 2.53
CA HIS A 69 3.52 9.70 3.30
C HIS A 69 3.71 8.20 3.57
N HIS A 70 2.64 7.49 3.95
CA HIS A 70 2.72 6.03 4.15
C HIS A 70 3.06 5.31 2.85
N LEU A 71 2.32 5.58 1.78
CA LEU A 71 2.55 5.00 0.44
C LEU A 71 4.01 5.22 0.00
N SER A 72 4.57 6.41 0.24
CA SER A 72 5.95 6.73 -0.13
C SER A 72 7.00 5.91 0.63
N ARG A 73 6.68 5.42 1.83
CA ARG A 73 7.64 4.77 2.74
C ARG A 73 7.53 3.26 2.78
N VAL A 74 6.49 2.64 2.20
CA VAL A 74 6.35 1.18 2.20
C VAL A 74 7.49 0.52 1.41
N PRO A 75 8.40 -0.22 2.08
CA PRO A 75 9.36 -1.06 1.41
C PRO A 75 8.79 -2.48 1.23
N LYS A 76 9.28 -3.22 0.23
CA LYS A 76 9.00 -4.66 0.14
C LYS A 76 9.69 -5.42 1.28
N ASP A 77 10.97 -5.12 1.52
CA ASP A 77 11.79 -5.71 2.58
C ASP A 77 11.63 -7.25 2.65
N THR A 78 11.23 -7.78 3.80
CA THR A 78 11.02 -9.22 4.06
C THR A 78 9.65 -9.75 3.61
N LYS A 79 8.76 -8.90 3.10
CA LYS A 79 7.41 -9.29 2.64
C LYS A 79 7.48 -10.01 1.30
N SER A 80 6.52 -10.89 1.04
CA SER A 80 6.33 -11.42 -0.32
C SER A 80 5.88 -10.33 -1.30
N ILE A 81 6.12 -10.54 -2.59
CA ILE A 81 5.66 -9.60 -3.63
C ILE A 81 4.13 -9.40 -3.57
N VAL A 82 3.36 -10.46 -3.32
CA VAL A 82 1.89 -10.40 -3.21
C VAL A 82 1.45 -9.50 -2.05
N GLU A 83 2.07 -9.65 -0.87
CA GLU A 83 1.73 -8.85 0.31
C GLU A 83 2.08 -7.38 0.11
N TYR A 84 3.28 -7.13 -0.43
CA TYR A 84 3.75 -5.78 -0.73
C TYR A 84 2.83 -5.04 -1.71
N LEU A 85 2.47 -5.68 -2.82
CA LEU A 85 1.59 -5.11 -3.83
C LEU A 85 0.17 -4.88 -3.31
N ARG A 86 -0.35 -5.80 -2.49
CA ARG A 86 -1.66 -5.65 -1.86
C ARG A 86 -1.71 -4.44 -0.93
N GLU A 87 -0.67 -4.21 -0.14
CA GLU A 87 -0.58 -3.05 0.76
C GLU A 87 -0.55 -1.74 -0.02
N ILE A 88 0.25 -1.66 -1.09
CA ILE A 88 0.30 -0.49 -1.97
C ILE A 88 -1.06 -0.22 -2.61
N ARG A 89 -1.74 -1.27 -3.11
CA ARG A 89 -3.07 -1.14 -3.71
C ARG A 89 -4.10 -0.65 -2.70
N SER A 90 -4.08 -1.20 -1.47
CA SER A 90 -4.95 -0.73 -0.39
C SER A 90 -4.77 0.76 -0.10
N LEU A 91 -3.52 1.24 -0.02
CA LEU A 91 -3.24 2.66 0.20
C LEU A 91 -3.70 3.54 -0.98
N SER A 92 -3.54 3.06 -2.20
CA SER A 92 -4.03 3.73 -3.42
C SER A 92 -5.57 3.83 -3.43
N ASP A 93 -6.26 2.75 -3.06
CA ASP A 93 -7.73 2.70 -2.97
C ASP A 93 -8.26 3.63 -1.86
N GLU A 94 -7.56 3.70 -0.72
CA GLU A 94 -7.86 4.65 0.35
C GLU A 94 -7.66 6.10 -0.09
N LEU A 95 -6.60 6.39 -0.85
CA LEU A 95 -6.33 7.70 -1.44
C LEU A 95 -7.42 8.10 -2.46
N ALA A 96 -7.85 7.16 -3.31
CA ALA A 96 -8.97 7.37 -4.21
C ALA A 96 -10.27 7.67 -3.45
N THR A 97 -10.53 6.95 -2.36
CA THR A 97 -11.71 7.17 -1.49
C THR A 97 -11.63 8.52 -0.76
N ALA A 98 -10.44 8.99 -0.41
CA ALA A 98 -10.21 10.30 0.18
C ALA A 98 -10.29 11.47 -0.83
N GLY A 99 -10.51 11.18 -2.11
CA GLY A 99 -10.62 12.19 -3.18
C GLY A 99 -9.29 12.58 -3.84
N SER A 100 -8.23 11.81 -3.61
CA SER A 100 -6.89 12.04 -4.18
C SER A 100 -6.36 10.76 -4.86
N PRO A 101 -6.97 10.30 -5.97
CA PRO A 101 -6.57 9.06 -6.63
C PRO A 101 -5.13 9.12 -7.16
N VAL A 102 -4.41 8.00 -7.08
CA VAL A 102 -3.04 7.86 -7.60
C VAL A 102 -3.10 7.31 -9.03
N ALA A 103 -2.32 7.89 -9.94
CA ALA A 103 -2.24 7.41 -11.31
C ALA A 103 -1.51 6.06 -11.39
N ASN A 104 -1.86 5.23 -12.36
CA ASN A 104 -1.23 3.91 -12.52
C ASN A 104 0.28 4.03 -12.76
N GLU A 105 0.73 5.01 -13.54
CA GLU A 105 2.15 5.24 -13.80
C GLU A 105 2.91 5.58 -12.52
N GLU A 106 2.34 6.45 -11.67
CA GLU A 106 2.91 6.80 -10.37
C GLU A 106 2.95 5.60 -9.43
N LEU A 107 1.91 4.77 -9.45
CA LEU A 107 1.83 3.55 -8.65
C LEU A 107 2.90 2.54 -9.08
N VAL A 108 3.11 2.35 -10.38
CA VAL A 108 4.17 1.49 -10.94
C VAL A 108 5.54 2.00 -10.51
N VAL A 109 5.81 3.31 -10.65
CA VAL A 109 7.07 3.91 -10.20
C VAL A 109 7.28 3.69 -8.70
N LYS A 110 6.21 3.85 -7.90
CA LYS A 110 6.25 3.64 -6.45
C LYS A 110 6.60 2.20 -6.11
N ILE A 111 5.96 1.22 -6.75
CA ILE A 111 6.24 -0.21 -6.56
C ILE A 111 7.71 -0.49 -6.88
N LEU A 112 8.19 -0.10 -8.07
CA LEU A 112 9.57 -0.34 -8.50
C LEU A 112 10.61 0.36 -7.62
N SER A 113 10.24 1.44 -6.91
CA SER A 113 11.14 2.16 -5.99
C SER A 113 11.37 1.43 -4.66
N GLY A 114 10.42 0.60 -4.22
CA GLY A 114 10.50 -0.11 -2.94
C GLY A 114 10.96 -1.55 -3.06
N LEU A 115 11.28 -2.01 -4.29
CA LEU A 115 11.86 -3.32 -4.54
C LEU A 115 13.34 -3.37 -4.16
N GLY A 116 13.77 -4.51 -3.64
CA GLY A 116 15.16 -4.76 -3.26
C GLY A 116 16.10 -4.97 -4.48
N PRO A 117 17.41 -5.06 -4.25
CA PRO A 117 18.41 -5.24 -5.30
C PRO A 117 18.19 -6.51 -6.13
N GLU A 118 17.52 -7.52 -5.58
CA GLU A 118 17.19 -8.78 -6.24
C GLU A 118 16.21 -8.60 -7.41
N PHE A 119 15.43 -7.51 -7.45
CA PHE A 119 14.51 -7.19 -8.56
C PHE A 119 15.05 -6.09 -9.49
N ARG A 120 16.33 -5.72 -9.37
CA ARG A 120 16.89 -4.58 -10.12
C ARG A 120 16.86 -4.77 -11.63
N GLU A 121 17.12 -5.98 -12.11
CA GLU A 121 17.15 -6.30 -13.55
C GLU A 121 15.75 -6.16 -14.18
N ILE A 122 14.75 -6.79 -13.57
CA ILE A 122 13.36 -6.68 -14.03
C ILE A 122 12.84 -5.24 -13.88
N SER A 123 13.23 -4.52 -12.83
CA SER A 123 12.87 -3.11 -12.65
C SER A 123 13.46 -2.22 -13.75
N ALA A 124 14.71 -2.46 -14.15
CA ALA A 124 15.34 -1.74 -15.25
C ALA A 124 14.68 -2.06 -16.60
N ALA A 125 14.36 -3.33 -16.85
CA ALA A 125 13.68 -3.77 -18.07
C ALA A 125 12.28 -3.14 -18.20
N ILE A 126 11.52 -3.04 -17.11
CA ILE A 126 10.20 -2.40 -17.11
C ILE A 126 10.34 -0.88 -17.35
N ARG A 127 11.33 -0.22 -16.74
CA ARG A 127 11.57 1.23 -16.93
C ARG A 127 12.06 1.60 -18.33
N ALA A 128 12.79 0.70 -18.99
CA ALA A 128 13.29 0.91 -20.34
C ALA A 128 12.23 0.69 -21.43
N ARG A 129 11.04 0.19 -21.07
CA ARG A 129 9.97 -0.09 -22.01
C ARG A 129 9.12 1.17 -22.24
N ASP A 130 8.94 1.56 -23.49
CA ASP A 130 8.16 2.76 -23.86
C ASP A 130 6.62 2.60 -23.74
N SER A 131 6.12 1.41 -23.39
CA SER A 131 4.68 1.15 -23.26
C SER A 131 4.20 1.19 -21.81
N ALA A 132 3.03 1.81 -21.58
CA ALA A 132 2.37 1.81 -20.28
C ALA A 132 2.16 0.37 -19.78
N THR A 133 2.85 0.01 -18.69
CA THR A 133 2.69 -1.30 -18.04
C THR A 133 1.52 -1.20 -17.06
N SER A 134 0.51 -2.06 -17.20
CA SER A 134 -0.62 -2.09 -16.27
C SER A 134 -0.20 -2.69 -14.93
N TYR A 135 -0.95 -2.41 -13.87
CA TYR A 135 -0.72 -3.02 -12.55
C TYR A 135 -0.77 -4.56 -12.63
N GLU A 136 -1.73 -5.12 -13.37
CA GLU A 136 -1.90 -6.58 -13.49
C GLU A 136 -0.71 -7.21 -14.25
N GLU A 137 -0.22 -6.55 -15.30
CA GLU A 137 0.97 -7.04 -16.02
C GLU A 137 2.24 -6.94 -15.16
N LEU A 138 2.36 -5.87 -14.35
CA LEU A 138 3.45 -5.72 -13.39
C LEU A 138 3.42 -6.82 -12.33
N LEU A 139 2.24 -7.16 -11.82
CA LEU A 139 2.03 -8.22 -10.84
C LEU A 139 2.55 -9.56 -11.38
N ASP A 140 2.07 -9.98 -12.55
CA ASP A 140 2.48 -11.25 -13.16
C ASP A 140 4.00 -11.32 -13.35
N LYS A 141 4.59 -10.26 -13.90
CA LYS A 141 6.04 -10.18 -14.12
C LYS A 141 6.85 -10.26 -12.83
N LEU A 142 6.42 -9.60 -11.76
CA LEU A 142 7.13 -9.63 -10.48
C LEU A 142 6.97 -10.98 -9.77
N LEU A 143 5.82 -11.64 -9.92
CA LEU A 143 5.59 -12.98 -9.36
C LEU A 143 6.44 -14.04 -10.06
N ASP A 144 6.48 -14.02 -11.38
CA ASP A 144 7.34 -14.92 -12.17
C ASP A 144 8.82 -14.75 -11.77
N HIS A 145 9.25 -13.51 -11.57
CA HIS A 145 10.60 -13.21 -11.12
C HIS A 145 10.88 -13.67 -9.69
N GLU A 146 9.91 -13.58 -8.78
CA GLU A 146 10.05 -14.11 -7.42
C GLU A 146 10.23 -15.63 -7.42
N ILE A 147 9.51 -16.35 -8.29
CA ILE A 147 9.67 -17.80 -8.48
C ILE A 147 11.06 -18.11 -9.03
N PHE A 148 11.51 -17.35 -10.04
CA PHE A 148 12.86 -17.49 -10.60
C PHE A 148 13.96 -17.33 -9.55
N LEU A 149 13.89 -16.28 -8.72
CA LEU A 149 14.84 -16.03 -7.64
C LEU A 149 14.90 -17.18 -6.64
N LYS A 150 13.74 -17.72 -6.22
CA LYS A 150 13.67 -18.88 -5.31
C LYS A 150 14.39 -20.11 -5.88
N HIS A 151 14.29 -20.33 -7.20
CA HIS A 151 15.01 -21.42 -7.86
C HIS A 151 16.52 -21.15 -7.98
N GLU A 152 16.92 -19.89 -8.18
CA GLU A 152 18.33 -19.52 -8.29
C GLU A 152 19.06 -19.63 -6.94
N ASP A 153 18.43 -19.22 -5.83
CA ASP A 153 18.96 -19.37 -4.47
C ASP A 153 19.16 -20.84 -4.08
N LEU A 154 18.22 -21.71 -4.46
CA LEU A 154 18.34 -23.14 -4.22
C LEU A 154 19.55 -23.73 -4.96
N LYS A 155 19.75 -23.33 -6.22
CA LYS A 155 20.92 -23.75 -7.02
C LYS A 155 22.23 -23.25 -6.41
N LYS A 156 22.31 -21.97 -6.02
CA LYS A 156 23.50 -21.38 -5.37
C LYS A 156 23.85 -22.12 -4.07
N THR A 157 22.85 -22.42 -3.25
CA THR A 157 23.04 -23.17 -1.99
C THR A 157 23.57 -24.58 -2.26
N THR A 158 23.00 -25.31 -3.24
CA THR A 158 23.48 -26.65 -3.61
C THR A 158 24.93 -26.62 -4.11
N THR A 159 25.29 -25.67 -4.97
CA THR A 159 26.67 -25.57 -5.50
C THR A 159 27.67 -25.23 -4.40
N GLN A 160 27.33 -24.34 -3.46
CA GLN A 160 28.19 -24.01 -2.32
C GLN A 160 28.41 -25.20 -1.39
N VAL A 161 27.35 -25.98 -1.10
CA VAL A 161 27.45 -27.17 -0.24
C VAL A 161 28.34 -28.24 -0.90
N ILE A 162 28.17 -28.50 -2.21
CA ILE A 162 29.01 -29.47 -2.94
C ILE A 162 30.47 -29.00 -2.97
N ALA A 163 30.74 -27.72 -3.24
CA ALA A 163 32.09 -27.17 -3.27
C ALA A 163 32.77 -27.24 -1.89
N ALA A 164 32.07 -26.89 -0.82
CA ALA A 164 32.59 -26.96 0.55
C ALA A 164 32.91 -28.41 0.96
N VAL A 165 32.07 -29.37 0.58
CA VAL A 165 32.33 -30.81 0.81
C VAL A 165 33.53 -31.28 0.00
N ALA A 166 33.64 -30.90 -1.27
CA ALA A 166 34.78 -31.27 -2.11
C ALA A 166 36.11 -30.73 -1.57
N GLN A 167 36.17 -29.46 -1.15
CA GLN A 167 37.36 -28.88 -0.53
C GLN A 167 37.73 -29.54 0.81
N ARG A 168 36.71 -29.99 1.57
CA ARG A 168 36.96 -30.70 2.83
C ARG A 168 37.55 -32.09 2.60
N VAL A 169 37.18 -32.76 1.52
CA VAL A 169 37.72 -34.07 1.13
C VAL A 169 39.16 -33.96 0.60
N THR A 170 39.50 -32.88 -0.11
CA THR A 170 40.88 -32.66 -0.59
C THR A 170 41.87 -32.32 0.52
N ASN A 171 41.40 -31.69 1.61
CA ASN A 171 42.24 -31.40 2.77
C ASN A 171 42.51 -32.61 3.68
N SER A 172 41.85 -33.76 3.45
CA SER A 172 41.88 -34.91 4.38
C SER A 172 42.59 -36.16 3.84
N SER A 173 43.50 -36.05 2.86
CA SER A 173 44.28 -37.20 2.36
C SER A 173 45.80 -36.99 2.49
N PRO A 174 46.57 -38.07 2.74
CA PRO A 174 47.46 -38.14 3.91
C PRO A 174 48.93 -37.87 3.58
N THR A 175 49.65 -37.32 4.56
CA THR A 175 51.11 -37.19 4.55
C THR A 175 51.74 -38.57 4.39
N SER A 176 52.25 -38.85 3.20
CA SER A 176 52.94 -40.09 2.89
C SER A 176 54.28 -40.15 3.62
N ARG A 177 54.43 -41.27 4.31
CA ARG A 177 55.55 -41.79 5.09
C ARG A 177 56.85 -41.84 4.27
N ASN A 178 57.92 -41.22 4.78
CA ASN A 178 59.32 -41.42 4.36
C ASN A 178 60.21 -40.81 5.48
N ASN A 179 61.29 -41.38 6.00
CA ASN A 179 62.06 -42.60 5.77
C ASN A 179 62.80 -42.86 7.10
#